data_AF-A0A0F9R9J5-F1
#
_entry.id   AF-A0A0F9R9J5-F1
#
_cell.length_a   1.000
_cell.length_b   1.000
_cell.length_c   1.000
_cell.angle_alpha   90.00
_cell.angle_beta   90.00
_cell.angle_gamma   90.00
#
_symmetry.space_group_name_H-M   'P 1'
#
loop_
_entity.id
_entity.type
_entity.pdbx_description
1 polymer ?
#
loop_
_entity_poly.entity_id
_entity_poly.type
_entity_poly.pdbx_seq_one_letter_code
_entity_poly.pdbx_strand_id
1 'polypeptide(L)' 'MSRTALYPEGASMMNNYGPKPVIEAITRVARQQRQSRSQLVFVIIEDWLRRRGELPPPERQEV' A
#
# COMPACT_ATOMS: atom_id res chain seq x y z
N MET A 1 7.70 -20.73 8.93
CA MET A 1 7.98 -19.29 8.77
C MET A 1 6.68 -18.59 8.41
N SER A 2 6.12 -17.82 9.36
CA SER A 2 4.83 -17.16 9.20
C SER A 2 4.90 -16.12 8.08
N ARG A 3 4.07 -16.27 7.05
CA ARG A 3 3.80 -15.19 6.09
C ARG A 3 3.09 -14.10 6.90
N THR A 4 3.78 -13.01 7.22
CA THR A 4 3.14 -11.80 7.72
C THR A 4 2.07 -11.41 6.70
N ALA A 5 0.82 -11.76 6.99
CA ALA A 5 -0.31 -11.24 6.24
C ALA A 5 -0.26 -9.72 6.46
N LEU A 6 0.05 -8.97 5.41
CA LEU A 6 0.09 -7.50 5.47
C LEU A 6 -1.28 -6.88 5.74
N TYR A 7 -2.32 -7.72 5.91
CA TYR A 7 -3.66 -7.35 6.36
C TYR A 7 -4.17 -8.46 7.31
N PRO A 8 -4.32 -8.20 8.62
CA PRO A 8 -5.00 -9.11 9.52
C PRO A 8 -6.49 -9.23 9.14
N GLU A 9 -7.14 -10.31 9.57
CA GLU A 9 -8.58 -10.51 9.37
C GLU A 9 -9.37 -9.27 9.82
N GLY A 10 -10.20 -8.71 8.94
CA GLY A 10 -10.99 -7.49 9.20
C GLY A 10 -10.65 -6.24 8.36
N ALA A 11 -9.66 -6.31 7.45
CA ALA A 11 -9.38 -5.20 6.55
C ALA A 11 -10.54 -4.94 5.57
N SER A 12 -11.05 -3.70 5.53
CA SER A 12 -12.06 -3.29 4.56
C SER A 12 -11.49 -3.33 3.14
N MET A 13 -12.17 -4.03 2.25
CA MET A 13 -11.80 -4.13 0.83
C MET A 13 -12.30 -2.90 0.08
N MET A 14 -11.45 -2.29 -0.73
CA MET A 14 -11.82 -1.17 -1.61
C MET A 14 -11.57 -1.53 -3.06
N ASN A 15 -12.62 -1.47 -3.89
CA ASN A 15 -12.47 -1.53 -5.34
C ASN A 15 -11.88 -0.21 -5.81
N ASN A 16 -10.79 -0.28 -6.59
CA ASN A 16 -10.10 0.91 -7.08
C ASN A 16 -10.19 0.97 -8.61
N TYR A 17 -10.57 2.14 -9.12
CA TYR A 17 -10.74 2.41 -10.55
C TYR A 17 -9.84 3.57 -10.94
N GLY A 18 -9.15 3.45 -12.07
CA GLY A 18 -8.27 4.49 -12.56
C GLY A 18 -7.91 4.29 -14.03
N PRO A 19 -7.22 5.25 -14.64
CA PRO A 19 -6.80 5.14 -16.03
C PRO A 19 -5.94 3.88 -16.25
N LYS A 20 -6.24 3.13 -17.31
CA LYS A 20 -5.51 1.90 -17.67
C LYS A 20 -3.97 2.06 -17.65
N PRO A 21 -3.38 3.14 -18.19
CA PRO A 21 -1.92 3.32 -18.16
C PRO A 21 -1.34 3.39 -16.74
N VAL A 22 -2.09 3.96 -15.79
CA VAL A 22 -1.66 4.06 -14.38
C VAL A 22 -1.68 2.69 -13.73
N ILE A 23 -2.75 1.91 -13.94
CA ILE A 23 -2.88 0.54 -13.42
C ILE A 23 -1.76 -0.36 -13.97
N GLU A 24 -1.43 -0.23 -15.25
CA GLU A 24 -0.35 -0.98 -15.90
C GLU A 24 1.02 -0.61 -15.32
N ALA A 25 1.29 0.68 -15.11
CA ALA A 25 2.53 1.16 -14.49
C ALA A 25 2.70 0.60 -13.07
N ILE A 26 1.67 0.70 -12.22
CA ILE A 26 1.69 0.15 -10.86
C ILE A 26 1.92 -1.37 -10.90
N THR A 27 1.24 -2.08 -11.81
CA THR A 27 1.39 -3.52 -11.96
C THR A 27 2.82 -3.92 -12.34
N ARG A 28 3.45 -3.17 -13.25
CA ARG A 28 4.84 -3.40 -13.68
C ARG A 28 5.80 -3.21 -12.51
N VAL A 29 5.67 -2.13 -11.76
CA VAL A 29 6.55 -1.82 -10.61
C VAL A 29 6.39 -2.87 -9.51
N ALA A 30 5.16 -3.25 -9.16
CA ALA A 30 4.89 -4.28 -8.16
C ALA A 30 5.56 -5.62 -8.51
N ARG A 31 5.50 -6.02 -9.79
CA ARG A 31 6.19 -7.23 -10.29
C ARG A 31 7.70 -7.14 -10.16
N GLN A 32 8.29 -6.01 -10.54
CA GLN A 32 9.74 -5.79 -10.45
C GLN A 32 10.23 -5.88 -8.99
N GLN A 33 9.44 -5.40 -8.04
CA GLN A 33 9.77 -5.41 -6.61
C GLN A 33 9.34 -6.69 -5.88
N ARG A 34 8.74 -7.66 -6.58
CA ARG A 34 8.16 -8.89 -5.99
C ARG A 34 7.15 -8.60 -4.86
N GLN A 35 6.40 -7.52 -5.00
CA GLN A 35 5.37 -7.09 -4.06
C GLN A 35 3.96 -7.26 -4.64
N SER A 36 2.94 -7.29 -3.78
CA SER A 36 1.56 -7.23 -4.23
C SER A 36 1.20 -5.82 -4.68
N ARG A 37 0.28 -5.70 -5.66
CA ARG A 37 -0.21 -4.39 -6.10
C ARG A 37 -0.84 -3.61 -4.95
N SER A 38 -1.57 -4.29 -4.07
CA SER A 38 -2.22 -3.67 -2.91
C SER A 38 -1.21 -3.07 -1.93
N GLN A 39 -0.08 -3.76 -1.70
CA GLN A 39 1.03 -3.23 -0.88
C GLN A 39 1.63 -1.98 -1.50
N LEU A 40 1.89 -2.00 -2.81
CA LEU A 40 2.45 -0.85 -3.50
C LEU A 40 1.50 0.35 -3.47
N VAL A 41 0.20 0.13 -3.71
CA VAL A 41 -0.82 1.17 -3.60
C VAL A 41 -0.91 1.73 -2.18
N PHE A 42 -0.86 0.87 -1.16
CA PHE A 42 -0.83 1.30 0.23
C PHE A 42 0.35 2.24 0.51
N VAL A 43 1.56 1.86 0.11
CA VAL A 43 2.77 2.70 0.29
C VAL A 43 2.64 4.05 -0.42
N ILE A 44 2.09 4.07 -1.65
CA ILE A 44 1.89 5.31 -2.42
C ILE A 44 0.91 6.24 -1.70
N ILE A 45 -0.23 5.70 -1.24
CA ILE A 45 -1.25 6.49 -0.53
C ILE A 45 -0.70 6.98 0.80
N GLU A 46 0.00 6.12 1.55
CA GLU A 46 0.60 6.48 2.83
C GLU A 46 1.61 7.63 2.67
N ASP A 47 2.54 7.53 1.73
CA ASP A 47 3.51 8.59 1.44
C ASP A 47 2.81 9.90 1.02
N TRP A 48 1.77 9.82 0.19
CA TRP A 48 1.01 10.99 -0.24
C TRP A 48 0.32 11.70 0.93
N LEU A 49 -0.34 10.95 1.82
CA LEU A 49 -1.01 11.50 3.00
C LEU A 49 0.01 12.07 4.01
N ARG A 50 1.13 11.37 4.22
CA ARG A 50 2.19 11.82 5.13
C ARG A 50 2.80 13.15 4.69
N ARG A 51 3.06 13.33 3.39
CA ARG A 51 3.56 14.60 2.83
C ARG A 51 2.60 15.77 3.01
N ARG A 52 1.32 15.49 3.21
CA ARG A 52 0.27 16.48 3.44
C ARG A 52 -0.03 16.71 4.92
N GLY A 53 0.64 15.98 5.82
CA GLY A 53 0.36 16.03 7.25
C GLY A 53 -0.99 15.39 7.62
N GLU A 54 -1.57 14.57 6.73
CA GLU A 54 -2.87 13.93 6.95
C GLU A 54 -2.75 12.56 7.65
N LEU A 55 -1.53 12.06 7.85
CA LEU A 55 -1.26 10.93 8.72
C LEU A 55 -0.59 11.40 10.02
N PRO A 56 -0.92 10.79 11.16
CA PRO A 56 -0.16 11.01 12.38
C PRO A 56 1.32 10.66 12.14
N PRO A 57 2.25 11.30 12.87
CA PRO A 57 3.65 10.89 12.85
C PRO A 57 3.72 9.39 13.20
N PRO A 58 4.60 8.61 12.56
CA PRO A 58 4.68 7.18 12.83
C PRO A 58 4.91 6.98 14.33
N GLU A 59 3.93 6.38 15.00
CA GLU A 59 4.10 5.95 16.39
C GLU A 59 5.32 5.05 16.41
N ARG A 60 6.31 5.39 17.24
CA ARG A 60 7.41 4.48 17.53
C ARG A 60 6.74 3.26 18.15
N GLN A 61 6.67 2.17 17.41
CA GLN A 61 6.33 0.87 17.97
C GLN A 61 7.44 0.56 18.98
N GLU A 62 7.21 0.91 20.24
CA GLU A 62 7.95 0.35 21.36
C GLU A 62 7.62 -1.15 21.35
N VAL A 63 8.57 -1.92 20.82
CA VAL A 63 8.66 -3.37 20.96
C VAL A 63 9.46 -3.65 22.22
#